data_AF-A0A5J6I401-F1
#
_entry.id   AF-A0A5J6I401-F1
#
_cell.length_a   1.000
_cell.length_b   1.000
_cell.length_c   1.000
_cell.angle_alpha   90.00
_cell.angle_beta   90.00
_cell.angle_gamma   90.00
#
_symmetry.space_group_name_H-M   'P 1'
#
loop_
_entity.id
_entity.type
_entity.pdbx_description
1 polymer ?
#
loop_
_entity_poly.entity_id
_entity_poly.type
_entity_poly.pdbx_seq_one_letter_code
_entity_poly.pdbx_strand_id
1 'polypeptide(L)'
;MRSPRLSRRVSRALSVLTPVLATGLAVPVALTGTAHAAEPTATAAVNEYGWHLTYTAAPGQANKVTVTQSFTADRSQFTYVIDDVVPIDAGNRCGHPDSSDRTRISCTVEAPESQSPLDSMEMDLADGDDTASFDNATDQIYYFNTIELGDGADRWTGATGRRVDGSSVRGGAGDDVITAGAMGYAGGGDGDDTLHAGAGAGGEIVDGGAGDDLLRGGAGDQILRADDGDDTVFGGDGDDELHGGRGNDILHGNGGADRMWGNSGDDELYGGPGTDTLSGGPGRNIVRQD
;
A
#
# COMPACT_ATOMS: atom_id res chain seq x y z
N MET A 1 60.13 -21.81 -46.08
CA MET A 1 61.55 -21.58 -46.41
C MET A 1 62.41 -21.97 -45.22
N ARG A 2 63.44 -22.79 -45.47
CA ARG A 2 64.66 -23.04 -44.67
C ARG A 2 64.55 -23.38 -43.16
N SER A 3 64.81 -24.67 -42.88
CA SER A 3 65.55 -25.26 -41.74
C SER A 3 66.85 -24.50 -41.39
N PRO A 4 67.69 -24.80 -40.34
CA PRO A 4 67.79 -26.07 -39.56
C PRO A 4 68.29 -26.02 -38.08
N ARG A 5 68.12 -27.17 -37.39
CA ARG A 5 69.06 -27.99 -36.57
C ARG A 5 69.98 -27.43 -35.45
N LEU A 6 70.19 -28.36 -34.50
CA LEU A 6 71.32 -28.65 -33.58
C LEU A 6 71.17 -28.10 -32.15
N SER A 7 70.99 -28.89 -31.10
CA SER A 7 71.75 -30.04 -30.54
C SER A 7 72.86 -29.60 -29.57
N ARG A 8 72.80 -30.19 -28.35
CA ARG A 8 73.88 -30.38 -27.33
C ARG A 8 74.26 -29.12 -26.51
N ARG A 9 74.60 -29.13 -25.21
CA ARG A 9 74.85 -30.18 -24.18
C ARG A 9 75.28 -29.48 -22.85
N VAL A 10 75.10 -30.16 -21.70
CA VAL A 10 75.83 -30.02 -20.39
C VAL A 10 75.58 -28.66 -19.67
N SER A 11 75.47 -28.49 -18.35
CA SER A 11 76.18 -29.11 -17.23
C SER A 11 75.47 -28.85 -15.91
N ARG A 12 75.50 -29.83 -15.00
CA ARG A 12 75.32 -29.64 -13.56
C ARG A 12 76.49 -28.82 -13.00
N ALA A 13 76.21 -27.86 -12.13
CA ALA A 13 77.13 -27.41 -11.09
C ALA A 13 76.34 -26.95 -9.86
N LEU A 14 76.69 -27.52 -8.70
CA LEU A 14 76.24 -27.14 -7.36
C LEU A 14 76.62 -25.67 -7.06
N SER A 15 75.81 -24.96 -6.27
CA SER A 15 76.35 -24.09 -5.23
C SER A 15 75.34 -23.71 -4.14
N VAL A 16 75.64 -24.21 -2.93
CA VAL A 16 75.63 -23.56 -1.60
C VAL A 16 74.39 -22.76 -1.14
N LEU A 17 73.83 -23.29 -0.04
CA LEU A 17 72.90 -22.68 0.91
C LEU A 17 73.43 -21.37 1.53
N THR A 18 72.58 -20.34 1.58
CA THR A 18 72.61 -19.29 2.62
C THR A 18 71.17 -18.99 3.04
N PRO A 19 70.73 -19.31 4.26
CA PRO A 19 69.44 -18.83 4.74
C PRO A 19 69.63 -17.40 5.28
N VAL A 20 68.98 -16.44 4.63
CA VAL A 20 68.78 -15.09 5.18
C VAL A 20 67.56 -15.16 6.08
N LEU A 21 67.73 -14.77 7.35
CA LEU A 21 66.65 -14.56 8.32
C LEU A 21 65.76 -13.42 7.79
N ALA A 22 64.60 -13.76 7.24
CA ALA A 22 63.57 -12.78 6.93
C ALA A 22 62.74 -12.52 8.20
N THR A 23 63.01 -11.40 8.87
CA THR A 23 62.09 -10.83 9.86
C THR A 23 60.83 -10.39 9.12
N GLY A 24 59.80 -11.24 9.13
CA GLY A 24 58.47 -10.88 8.65
C GLY A 24 57.88 -9.80 9.55
N LEU A 25 57.75 -8.58 9.02
CA LEU A 25 56.84 -7.59 9.58
C LEU A 25 55.43 -8.19 9.54
N ALA A 26 54.85 -8.45 10.71
CA ALA A 26 53.43 -8.68 10.84
C ALA A 26 52.71 -7.37 10.47
N VAL A 27 52.16 -7.32 9.26
CA VAL A 27 51.19 -6.30 8.89
C VAL A 27 49.91 -6.63 9.68
N PRO A 28 49.41 -5.74 10.54
CA PRO A 28 48.11 -5.96 11.14
C PRO A 28 47.07 -5.89 10.03
N VAL A 29 46.45 -7.04 9.73
CA VAL A 29 45.20 -7.09 8.97
C VAL A 29 44.16 -6.46 9.88
N ALA A 30 43.85 -5.18 9.65
CA ALA A 30 42.66 -4.58 10.21
C ALA A 30 41.46 -5.28 9.57
N LEU A 31 40.78 -6.16 10.31
CA LEU A 31 39.43 -6.53 9.98
C LEU A 31 38.60 -5.25 10.09
N THR A 32 38.33 -4.62 8.95
CA THR A 32 37.26 -3.63 8.83
C THR A 32 35.98 -4.39 9.10
N GLY A 33 35.53 -4.41 10.36
CA GLY A 33 34.16 -4.78 10.68
C GLY A 33 33.28 -3.82 9.91
N THR A 34 32.62 -4.29 8.87
CA THR A 34 31.45 -3.60 8.34
C THR A 34 30.46 -3.62 9.49
N ALA A 35 30.38 -2.52 10.23
CA ALA A 35 29.19 -2.25 11.01
C ALA A 35 28.04 -2.35 10.00
N HIS A 36 27.26 -3.42 10.07
CA HIS A 36 25.98 -3.44 9.39
C HIS A 36 25.27 -2.18 9.88
N ALA A 37 24.89 -1.31 8.95
CA ALA A 37 23.92 -0.28 9.29
C ALA A 37 22.75 -1.02 9.95
N ALA A 38 22.27 -0.51 11.09
CA ALA A 38 21.09 -1.09 11.72
C ALA A 38 20.00 -1.17 10.66
N GLU A 39 19.41 -2.35 10.47
CA GLU A 39 18.31 -2.49 9.53
C GLU A 39 17.22 -1.48 9.93
N PRO A 40 16.66 -0.74 8.96
CA PRO A 40 15.59 0.20 9.26
C PRO A 40 14.44 -0.56 9.92
N THR A 41 13.86 0.06 10.94
CA THR A 41 12.80 -0.52 11.76
C THR A 41 11.56 0.34 11.64
N ALA A 42 10.40 -0.29 11.52
CA ALA A 42 9.13 0.39 11.63
C ALA A 42 8.96 0.94 13.04
N THR A 43 8.07 1.91 13.22
CA THR A 43 7.77 2.49 14.54
C THR A 43 6.28 2.51 14.77
N ALA A 44 5.87 2.35 16.03
CA ALA A 44 4.47 2.54 16.40
C ALA A 44 4.33 3.12 17.80
N ALA A 45 3.50 4.15 17.95
CA ALA A 45 3.26 4.76 19.25
C ALA A 45 1.87 5.37 19.33
N VAL A 46 1.26 5.29 20.52
CA VAL A 46 0.06 6.06 20.85
C VAL A 46 0.49 7.43 21.35
N ASN A 47 -0.19 8.50 20.92
CA ASN A 47 0.11 9.87 21.34
C ASN A 47 -0.02 10.06 22.88
N GLU A 48 0.47 11.18 23.39
CA GLU A 48 0.48 11.47 24.84
C GLU A 48 -0.94 11.52 25.46
N TYR A 49 -1.95 11.80 24.65
CA TYR A 49 -3.36 11.89 25.04
C TYR A 49 -4.06 10.53 25.03
N GLY A 50 -3.45 9.49 24.44
CA GLY A 50 -3.92 8.12 24.49
C GLY A 50 -4.92 7.68 23.42
N TRP A 51 -5.35 8.56 22.51
CA TRP A 51 -6.48 8.30 21.60
C TRP A 51 -6.10 8.11 20.12
N HIS A 52 -4.83 8.33 19.75
CA HIS A 52 -4.35 8.22 18.37
C HIS A 52 -3.10 7.34 18.30
N LEU A 53 -3.15 6.29 17.50
CA LEU A 53 -2.01 5.42 17.17
C LEU A 53 -1.39 5.86 15.85
N THR A 54 -0.07 6.05 15.82
CA THR A 54 0.67 6.21 14.57
C THR A 54 1.53 4.99 14.35
N TYR A 55 1.47 4.39 13.17
CA TYR A 55 2.42 3.39 12.67
C TYR A 55 3.12 3.97 11.42
N THR A 56 4.44 3.87 11.38
CA THR A 56 5.25 4.25 10.22
C THR A 56 6.16 3.09 9.87
N ALA A 57 6.10 2.62 8.63
CA ALA A 57 6.88 1.49 8.17
C ALA A 57 8.38 1.80 8.07
N ALA A 58 9.18 0.75 7.89
CA ALA A 58 10.61 0.90 7.69
C ALA A 58 10.89 1.32 6.23
N PRO A 59 11.56 2.46 5.98
CA PRO A 59 11.82 2.89 4.62
C PRO A 59 12.80 1.96 3.89
N GLY A 60 12.62 1.83 2.59
CA GLY A 60 13.41 1.03 1.66
C GLY A 60 13.22 -0.47 1.83
N GLN A 61 12.08 -0.91 2.37
CA GLN A 61 11.73 -2.32 2.59
C GLN A 61 10.30 -2.57 2.11
N ALA A 62 10.04 -3.76 1.58
CA ALA A 62 8.67 -4.22 1.34
C ALA A 62 8.07 -4.75 2.64
N ASN A 63 7.14 -3.99 3.20
CA ASN A 63 6.39 -4.25 4.41
C ASN A 63 5.15 -5.08 4.10
N LYS A 64 4.73 -5.88 5.08
CA LYS A 64 3.52 -6.70 4.97
C LYS A 64 2.71 -6.57 6.24
N VAL A 65 2.00 -5.46 6.33
CA VAL A 65 1.34 -5.05 7.57
C VAL A 65 -0.04 -5.70 7.67
N THR A 66 -0.30 -6.36 8.79
CA THR A 66 -1.66 -6.79 9.15
C THR A 66 -2.05 -6.15 10.46
N VAL A 67 -3.22 -5.53 10.47
CA VAL A 67 -3.76 -4.85 11.65
C VAL A 67 -5.05 -5.51 12.07
N THR A 68 -5.18 -5.82 13.35
CA THR A 68 -6.45 -6.24 13.95
C THR A 68 -6.83 -5.28 15.05
N GLN A 69 -7.96 -4.60 14.89
CA GLN A 69 -8.57 -3.75 15.90
C GLN A 69 -9.64 -4.54 16.66
N SER A 70 -9.57 -4.53 17.99
CA SER A 70 -10.56 -5.18 18.85
C SER A 70 -10.82 -4.35 20.11
N PHE A 71 -11.93 -4.61 20.80
CA PHE A 71 -12.17 -4.04 22.12
C PHE A 71 -11.39 -4.79 23.20
N THR A 72 -10.94 -4.06 24.22
CA THR A 72 -10.59 -4.69 25.50
C THR A 72 -11.79 -5.41 26.10
N ALA A 73 -11.54 -6.32 27.05
CA ALA A 73 -12.59 -7.13 27.67
C ALA A 73 -13.68 -6.29 28.36
N ASP A 74 -13.32 -5.14 28.92
CA ASP A 74 -14.23 -4.16 29.53
C ASP A 74 -14.79 -3.13 28.52
N ARG A 75 -14.34 -3.18 27.26
CA ARG A 75 -14.72 -2.31 26.14
C ARG A 75 -14.43 -0.82 26.37
N SER A 76 -13.53 -0.49 27.29
CA SER A 76 -13.12 0.89 27.56
C SER A 76 -12.06 1.40 26.58
N GLN A 77 -11.39 0.49 25.87
CA GLN A 77 -10.24 0.78 25.00
C GLN A 77 -10.26 -0.10 23.76
N PHE A 78 -9.51 0.32 22.73
CA PHE A 78 -9.14 -0.48 21.59
C PHE A 78 -7.78 -1.14 21.81
N THR A 79 -7.65 -2.36 21.33
CA THR A 79 -6.38 -3.05 21.14
C THR A 79 -6.12 -3.17 19.65
N TYR A 80 -5.00 -2.60 19.21
CA TYR A 80 -4.47 -2.78 17.86
C TYR A 80 -3.33 -3.77 17.93
N VAL A 81 -3.49 -4.91 17.28
CA VAL A 81 -2.39 -5.86 17.05
C VAL A 81 -1.86 -5.58 15.65
N ILE A 82 -0.58 -5.23 15.56
CA ILE A 82 0.11 -4.95 14.29
C ILE A 82 1.19 -6.01 14.12
N ASP A 83 1.19 -6.66 12.97
CA ASP A 83 2.17 -7.66 12.55
C ASP A 83 2.77 -7.22 11.21
N ASP A 84 4.06 -7.41 11.05
CA ASP A 84 4.84 -7.02 9.89
C ASP A 84 5.96 -8.04 9.64
N VAL A 85 6.68 -7.89 8.53
CA VAL A 85 7.86 -8.70 8.19
C VAL A 85 9.17 -8.06 8.66
N VAL A 86 9.16 -6.77 9.03
CA VAL A 86 10.31 -6.05 9.58
C VAL A 86 10.17 -5.84 11.09
N PRO A 87 11.27 -5.62 11.83
CA PRO A 87 11.20 -5.30 13.25
C PRO A 87 10.49 -3.96 13.49
N ILE A 88 9.62 -3.92 14.51
CA ILE A 88 8.87 -2.73 14.91
C ILE A 88 9.37 -2.24 16.27
N ASP A 89 9.71 -0.96 16.36
CA ASP A 89 10.01 -0.27 17.61
C ASP A 89 8.72 0.19 18.29
N ALA A 90 8.36 -0.52 19.36
CA ALA A 90 7.19 -0.22 20.19
C ALA A 90 7.43 1.00 21.09
N GLY A 91 6.67 2.06 20.82
CA GLY A 91 6.65 3.30 21.59
C GLY A 91 5.59 3.32 22.69
N ASN A 92 5.10 4.53 22.98
CA ASN A 92 4.15 4.76 24.08
C ASN A 92 2.88 3.91 23.93
N ARG A 93 2.49 3.21 25.00
CA ARG A 93 1.34 2.28 25.09
C ARG A 93 1.34 1.13 24.07
N CYS A 94 2.48 0.83 23.48
CA CYS A 94 2.71 -0.34 22.64
C CYS A 94 3.70 -1.29 23.31
N GLY A 95 3.58 -2.58 23.03
CA GLY A 95 4.53 -3.59 23.52
C GLY A 95 4.47 -4.88 22.72
N HIS A 96 5.54 -5.66 22.79
CA HIS A 96 5.60 -6.97 22.13
C HIS A 96 4.84 -8.02 22.97
N PRO A 97 3.83 -8.71 22.39
CA PRO A 97 3.13 -9.79 23.08
C PRO A 97 4.04 -10.97 23.44
N ASP A 98 5.03 -11.23 22.60
CA ASP A 98 6.12 -12.19 22.81
C ASP A 98 7.45 -11.44 22.66
N SER A 99 8.30 -11.46 23.69
CA SER A 99 9.57 -10.73 23.66
C SER A 99 10.60 -11.27 22.66
N SER A 100 10.38 -12.46 22.10
CA SER A 100 11.18 -13.03 21.03
C SER A 100 10.71 -12.62 19.62
N ASP A 101 9.48 -12.14 19.51
CA ASP A 101 8.87 -11.68 18.27
C ASP A 101 8.95 -10.15 18.19
N ARG A 102 9.89 -9.67 17.37
CA ARG A 102 10.16 -8.25 17.17
C ARG A 102 9.34 -7.62 16.06
N THR A 103 8.58 -8.41 15.29
CA THR A 103 7.79 -7.92 14.15
C THR A 103 6.30 -7.78 14.49
N ARG A 104 5.90 -8.20 15.69
CA ARG A 104 4.54 -8.05 16.21
C ARG A 104 4.48 -7.19 17.45
N ILE A 105 3.53 -6.26 17.47
CA ILE A 105 3.23 -5.40 18.62
C ILE A 105 1.72 -5.40 18.94
N SER A 106 1.41 -5.03 20.18
CA SER A 106 0.07 -4.72 20.65
C SER A 106 0.06 -3.32 21.25
N CYS A 107 -0.81 -2.46 20.76
CA CYS A 107 -1.01 -1.10 21.25
C CYS A 107 -2.40 -0.93 21.86
N THR A 108 -2.50 -0.11 22.91
CA THR A 108 -3.77 0.18 23.58
C THR A 108 -4.14 1.65 23.43
N VAL A 109 -5.28 1.89 22.79
CA VAL A 109 -5.82 3.22 22.49
C VAL A 109 -7.10 3.43 23.29
N GLU A 110 -7.23 4.57 23.96
CA GLU A 110 -8.46 4.94 24.67
C GLU A 110 -9.59 5.12 23.68
N ALA A 111 -10.73 4.44 23.90
CA ALA A 111 -11.93 4.66 23.10
C ALA A 111 -12.60 5.96 23.58
N PRO A 112 -12.63 7.04 22.78
CA PRO A 112 -13.29 8.27 23.18
C PRO A 112 -14.76 8.00 23.54
N GLU A 113 -15.22 8.45 24.71
CA GLU A 113 -16.65 8.38 25.08
C GLU A 113 -17.53 9.29 24.21
N SER A 114 -16.91 10.20 23.44
CA SER A 114 -17.58 11.15 22.58
C SER A 114 -17.72 10.57 21.17
N GLN A 115 -18.93 10.65 20.60
CA GLN A 115 -19.23 10.44 19.17
C GLN A 115 -18.58 11.51 18.27
N SER A 116 -17.45 12.08 18.69
CA SER A 116 -16.63 12.95 17.88
C SER A 116 -15.80 12.05 16.97
N PRO A 117 -15.93 12.18 15.64
CA PRO A 117 -15.12 11.41 14.72
C PRO A 117 -13.65 11.82 14.95
N LEU A 118 -12.88 10.93 15.56
CA LEU A 118 -11.44 11.10 15.75
C LEU A 118 -10.75 10.00 14.97
N ASP A 119 -9.68 10.40 14.30
CA ASP A 119 -8.76 9.45 13.68
C ASP A 119 -8.07 8.65 14.78
N SER A 120 -8.42 7.37 14.85
CA SER A 120 -7.93 6.47 15.88
C SER A 120 -6.57 5.86 15.52
N MET A 121 -6.25 5.80 14.23
CA MET A 121 -4.99 5.27 13.74
C MET A 121 -4.59 5.89 12.40
N GLU A 122 -3.35 6.36 12.35
CA GLU A 122 -2.65 6.72 11.13
C GLU A 122 -1.60 5.65 10.79
N MET A 123 -1.60 5.20 9.55
CA MET A 123 -0.61 4.28 8.98
C MET A 123 0.04 4.94 7.78
N ASP A 124 1.37 4.94 7.76
CA ASP A 124 2.21 5.37 6.64
C ASP A 124 3.17 4.23 6.29
N LEU A 125 3.04 3.66 5.08
CA LEU A 125 3.93 2.58 4.61
C LEU A 125 5.16 3.09 3.83
N ALA A 126 5.23 4.40 3.62
CA ALA A 126 6.36 5.13 3.06
C ALA A 126 6.73 4.76 1.61
N ASP A 127 7.54 3.72 1.40
CA ASP A 127 8.11 3.38 0.09
C ASP A 127 8.33 1.88 -0.11
N GLY A 128 8.34 1.48 -1.38
CA GLY A 128 8.46 0.08 -1.80
C GLY A 128 7.11 -0.57 -2.03
N ASP A 129 7.11 -1.75 -2.66
CA ASP A 129 5.87 -2.48 -2.95
C ASP A 129 5.35 -3.15 -1.66
N ASP A 130 4.41 -2.48 -0.99
CA ASP A 130 3.87 -2.87 0.29
C ASP A 130 2.56 -3.65 0.17
N THR A 131 2.23 -4.41 1.20
CA THR A 131 0.91 -5.04 1.30
C THR A 131 0.35 -4.83 2.69
N ALA A 132 -0.82 -4.19 2.77
CA ALA A 132 -1.49 -3.97 4.04
C ALA A 132 -2.93 -4.48 4.08
N SER A 133 -3.35 -4.87 5.27
CA SER A 133 -4.71 -5.30 5.54
C SER A 133 -5.15 -4.91 6.94
N PHE A 134 -6.43 -4.63 7.09
CA PHE A 134 -7.04 -4.22 8.35
C PHE A 134 -8.30 -5.04 8.62
N ASP A 135 -8.38 -5.61 9.82
CA ASP A 135 -9.55 -6.31 10.36
C ASP A 135 -10.13 -5.55 11.54
N ASN A 136 -11.31 -4.98 11.35
CA ASN A 136 -12.09 -4.35 12.42
C ASN A 136 -12.99 -5.39 13.10
N ALA A 137 -12.60 -5.87 14.29
CA ALA A 137 -13.39 -6.78 15.10
C ALA A 137 -14.29 -6.07 16.13
N THR A 138 -14.51 -4.75 16.00
CA THR A 138 -15.28 -3.94 16.96
C THR A 138 -16.75 -3.73 16.59
N ASP A 139 -17.13 -4.02 15.34
CA ASP A 139 -18.41 -3.66 14.74
C ASP A 139 -18.73 -2.14 14.84
N GLN A 140 -17.71 -1.28 15.00
CA GLN A 140 -17.87 0.19 15.06
C GLN A 140 -17.39 0.85 13.77
N ILE A 141 -18.18 1.79 13.27
CA ILE A 141 -17.91 2.58 12.06
C ILE A 141 -17.51 4.04 12.38
N TYR A 142 -17.52 4.44 13.65
CA TYR A 142 -17.25 5.82 14.08
C TYR A 142 -15.77 6.12 14.31
N TYR A 143 -14.93 5.08 14.33
CA TYR A 143 -13.49 5.19 14.50
C TYR A 143 -12.86 4.89 13.16
N PHE A 144 -12.62 5.96 12.40
CA PHE A 144 -11.94 5.86 11.13
C PHE A 144 -10.43 5.82 11.36
N ASN A 145 -9.74 5.34 10.34
CA ASN A 145 -8.29 5.27 10.27
C ASN A 145 -7.87 5.96 8.96
N THR A 146 -6.70 6.55 8.97
CA THR A 146 -6.05 7.09 7.77
C THR A 146 -4.90 6.17 7.40
N ILE A 147 -4.90 5.69 6.15
CA ILE A 147 -3.86 4.82 5.61
C ILE A 147 -3.27 5.47 4.37
N GLU A 148 -1.96 5.67 4.37
CA GLU A 148 -1.15 6.14 3.25
C GLU A 148 -0.17 5.01 2.90
N LEU A 149 -0.26 4.47 1.68
CA LEU A 149 0.61 3.37 1.23
C LEU A 149 1.97 3.91 0.77
N GLY A 150 1.98 5.02 0.04
CA GLY A 150 3.20 5.77 -0.28
C GLY A 150 3.69 5.52 -1.71
N ASP A 151 5.01 5.48 -1.90
CA ASP A 151 5.62 5.24 -3.21
C ASP A 151 5.82 3.73 -3.43
N GLY A 152 5.13 3.09 -4.37
CA GLY A 152 5.27 1.67 -4.62
C GLY A 152 4.13 1.12 -5.45
N ALA A 153 4.23 -0.14 -5.90
CA ALA A 153 3.06 -0.85 -6.38
C ALA A 153 2.40 -1.56 -5.20
N ASP A 154 1.54 -0.85 -4.48
CA ASP A 154 1.02 -1.25 -3.19
C ASP A 154 -0.28 -2.05 -3.30
N ARG A 155 -0.54 -2.82 -2.25
CA ARG A 155 -1.75 -3.63 -2.18
C ARG A 155 -2.46 -3.47 -0.85
N TRP A 156 -3.59 -2.78 -0.89
CA TRP A 156 -4.54 -2.73 0.22
C TRP A 156 -5.69 -3.71 0.00
N THR A 157 -5.68 -4.80 0.77
CA THR A 157 -6.83 -5.69 0.84
C THR A 157 -7.59 -5.43 2.12
N GLY A 158 -8.68 -4.66 2.05
CA GLY A 158 -9.71 -4.68 3.08
C GLY A 158 -10.12 -6.13 3.33
N ALA A 159 -10.09 -6.58 4.60
CA ALA A 159 -10.19 -8.00 4.91
C ALA A 159 -11.42 -8.64 4.24
N THR A 160 -11.22 -9.82 3.67
CA THR A 160 -12.28 -10.68 3.13
C THR A 160 -13.29 -11.01 4.24
N GLY A 161 -14.30 -10.15 4.44
CA GLY A 161 -15.47 -10.40 5.28
C GLY A 161 -15.71 -9.48 6.48
N ARG A 162 -14.75 -8.66 6.95
CA ARG A 162 -14.97 -7.67 8.02
C ARG A 162 -14.16 -6.40 7.75
N ARG A 163 -14.77 -5.28 8.11
CA ARG A 163 -14.79 -4.10 7.25
C ARG A 163 -13.81 -3.01 7.69
N VAL A 164 -13.22 -2.29 6.74
CA VAL A 164 -12.46 -1.05 7.01
C VAL A 164 -13.41 0.15 6.99
N ASP A 165 -14.56 0.01 7.69
CA ASP A 165 -15.67 0.95 7.53
C ASP A 165 -15.29 2.36 7.97
N GLY A 166 -15.66 3.34 7.14
CA GLY A 166 -15.41 4.75 7.41
C GLY A 166 -13.95 5.21 7.30
N SER A 167 -13.01 4.31 6.98
CA SER A 167 -11.58 4.66 6.87
C SER A 167 -11.20 5.19 5.49
N SER A 168 -10.10 5.93 5.45
CA SER A 168 -9.51 6.49 4.23
C SER A 168 -8.24 5.73 3.88
N VAL A 169 -8.11 5.29 2.64
CA VAL A 169 -6.89 4.68 2.09
C VAL A 169 -6.44 5.50 0.89
N ARG A 170 -5.15 5.83 0.81
CA ARG A 170 -4.52 6.46 -0.36
C ARG A 170 -3.33 5.61 -0.79
N GLY A 171 -3.27 5.31 -2.09
CA GLY A 171 -2.18 4.60 -2.73
C GLY A 171 -0.90 5.42 -2.69
N GLY A 172 -0.82 6.46 -3.51
CA GLY A 172 0.32 7.37 -3.53
C GLY A 172 0.91 7.41 -4.91
N ALA A 173 2.12 6.90 -5.11
CA ALA A 173 2.73 6.83 -6.43
C ALA A 173 3.06 5.39 -6.80
N GLY A 174 2.67 4.95 -8.00
CA GLY A 174 2.85 3.59 -8.48
C GLY A 174 1.49 2.92 -8.74
N ASP A 175 1.53 1.74 -9.36
CA ASP A 175 0.30 1.05 -9.79
C ASP A 175 -0.28 0.24 -8.61
N ASP A 176 -1.28 0.80 -7.94
CA ASP A 176 -1.82 0.28 -6.70
C ASP A 176 -3.05 -0.60 -6.88
N VAL A 177 -3.29 -1.50 -5.92
CA VAL A 177 -4.52 -2.27 -5.85
C VAL A 177 -5.19 -2.11 -4.50
N ILE A 178 -6.27 -1.33 -4.49
CA ILE A 178 -6.99 -0.94 -3.27
C ILE A 178 -8.40 -1.50 -3.30
N THR A 179 -8.82 -2.12 -2.21
CA THR A 179 -10.23 -2.45 -1.94
C THR A 179 -10.73 -1.64 -0.76
N ALA A 180 -11.63 -0.69 -1.02
CA ALA A 180 -12.24 0.16 0.00
C ALA A 180 -13.10 -0.64 1.00
N GLY A 181 -13.15 -0.16 2.25
CA GLY A 181 -14.16 -0.59 3.21
C GLY A 181 -15.52 0.05 2.91
N ALA A 182 -16.61 -0.41 3.57
CA ALA A 182 -17.91 0.22 3.32
C ALA A 182 -17.97 1.62 3.93
N MET A 183 -18.70 2.54 3.30
CA MET A 183 -18.70 3.97 3.70
C MET A 183 -17.28 4.58 3.78
N GLY A 184 -16.31 4.00 3.07
CA GLY A 184 -14.90 4.41 3.09
C GLY A 184 -14.53 5.32 1.92
N TYR A 185 -13.30 5.81 1.98
CA TYR A 185 -12.64 6.52 0.89
C TYR A 185 -11.45 5.70 0.38
N ALA A 186 -11.29 5.59 -0.93
CA ALA A 186 -10.09 5.07 -1.57
C ALA A 186 -9.60 6.07 -2.63
N GLY A 187 -8.32 6.45 -2.57
CA GLY A 187 -7.64 7.20 -3.60
C GLY A 187 -6.49 6.37 -4.17
N GLY A 188 -6.36 6.26 -5.50
CA GLY A 188 -5.23 5.63 -6.16
C GLY A 188 -3.98 6.51 -6.05
N GLY A 189 -3.93 7.61 -6.79
CA GLY A 189 -2.83 8.57 -6.74
C GLY A 189 -2.21 8.76 -8.10
N ASP A 190 -0.87 8.75 -8.20
CA ASP A 190 -0.17 8.69 -9.48
C ASP A 190 0.07 7.21 -9.83
N GLY A 191 -0.23 6.74 -11.04
CA GLY A 191 -0.04 5.34 -11.46
C GLY A 191 -1.28 4.77 -12.13
N ASP A 192 -1.16 3.59 -12.75
CA ASP A 192 -2.31 2.90 -13.35
C ASP A 192 -2.96 2.01 -12.27
N ASP A 193 -3.96 2.54 -11.57
CA ASP A 193 -4.50 1.94 -10.35
C ASP A 193 -5.67 0.98 -10.59
N THR A 194 -5.84 0.01 -9.69
CA THR A 194 -7.03 -0.84 -9.64
C THR A 194 -7.76 -0.69 -8.32
N LEU A 195 -8.88 0.03 -8.35
CA LEU A 195 -9.66 0.39 -7.18
C LEU A 195 -11.01 -0.33 -7.17
N HIS A 196 -11.35 -0.91 -6.02
CA HIS A 196 -12.63 -1.59 -5.81
C HIS A 196 -13.37 -0.96 -4.64
N ALA A 197 -14.60 -0.48 -4.86
CA ALA A 197 -15.52 -0.18 -3.78
C ALA A 197 -15.88 -1.47 -3.02
N GLY A 198 -16.15 -1.34 -1.72
CA GLY A 198 -16.47 -2.48 -0.88
C GLY A 198 -17.81 -3.14 -1.24
N ALA A 199 -18.03 -4.38 -0.79
CA ALA A 199 -19.33 -5.07 -0.96
C ALA A 199 -20.41 -4.58 0.04
N GLY A 200 -20.32 -3.32 0.48
CA GLY A 200 -21.25 -2.70 1.42
C GLY A 200 -22.61 -2.43 0.82
N ALA A 201 -23.55 -1.93 1.62
CA ALA A 201 -24.75 -1.24 1.12
C ALA A 201 -24.65 0.28 1.35
N GLY A 202 -23.45 0.72 1.75
CA GLY A 202 -23.12 2.13 1.89
C GLY A 202 -22.63 2.64 0.54
N GLY A 203 -22.68 3.96 0.35
CA GLY A 203 -21.96 4.57 -0.76
C GLY A 203 -20.51 4.78 -0.38
N GLU A 204 -19.59 4.34 -1.24
CA GLU A 204 -18.17 4.62 -1.12
C GLU A 204 -17.77 5.75 -2.07
N ILE A 205 -16.67 6.42 -1.74
CA ILE A 205 -16.03 7.39 -2.63
C ILE A 205 -14.70 6.80 -3.08
N VAL A 206 -14.53 6.68 -4.39
CA VAL A 206 -13.31 6.17 -5.01
C VAL A 206 -12.81 7.20 -6.03
N ASP A 207 -11.58 7.65 -5.86
CA ASP A 207 -10.89 8.54 -6.79
C ASP A 207 -9.67 7.80 -7.38
N GLY A 208 -9.57 7.71 -8.71
CA GLY A 208 -8.47 7.08 -9.46
C GLY A 208 -7.18 7.87 -9.29
N GLY A 209 -7.13 9.04 -9.92
CA GLY A 209 -6.04 9.99 -9.76
C GLY A 209 -5.42 10.31 -11.11
N ALA A 210 -4.15 9.98 -11.30
CA ALA A 210 -3.43 10.23 -12.55
C ALA A 210 -2.84 8.92 -13.07
N GLY A 211 -3.21 8.52 -14.28
CA GLY A 211 -2.83 7.24 -14.89
C GLY A 211 -4.07 6.56 -15.45
N ASP A 212 -3.89 5.45 -16.16
CA ASP A 212 -5.01 4.74 -16.79
C ASP A 212 -5.64 3.78 -15.77
N ASP A 213 -6.70 4.22 -15.09
CA ASP A 213 -7.24 3.55 -13.91
C ASP A 213 -8.39 2.57 -14.20
N LEU A 214 -8.52 1.56 -13.35
CA LEU A 214 -9.65 0.64 -13.31
C LEU A 214 -10.43 0.79 -12.00
N LEU A 215 -11.60 1.44 -12.08
CA LEU A 215 -12.51 1.61 -10.95
C LEU A 215 -13.69 0.63 -11.05
N ARG A 216 -13.94 -0.11 -9.98
CA ARG A 216 -15.07 -1.03 -9.84
C ARG A 216 -15.88 -0.71 -8.60
N GLY A 217 -17.05 -0.16 -8.78
CA GLY A 217 -18.03 -0.03 -7.74
C GLY A 217 -18.62 -1.38 -7.32
N GLY A 218 -19.41 -1.32 -6.24
CA GLY A 218 -19.94 -2.48 -5.53
C GLY A 218 -21.46 -2.51 -5.56
N ALA A 219 -22.05 -2.78 -4.39
CA ALA A 219 -23.48 -2.61 -4.18
C ALA A 219 -23.73 -1.29 -3.43
N GLY A 220 -24.87 -0.67 -3.66
CA GLY A 220 -25.21 0.64 -3.08
C GLY A 220 -24.65 1.79 -3.92
N ASP A 221 -25.14 2.99 -3.64
CA ASP A 221 -24.92 4.19 -4.46
C ASP A 221 -23.48 4.72 -4.34
N GLN A 222 -22.65 4.51 -5.37
CA GLN A 222 -21.23 4.86 -5.36
C GLN A 222 -20.96 6.27 -5.91
N ILE A 223 -19.82 6.85 -5.53
CA ILE A 223 -19.23 7.99 -6.23
C ILE A 223 -17.84 7.59 -6.71
N LEU A 224 -17.69 7.42 -8.02
CA LEU A 224 -16.45 7.00 -8.67
C LEU A 224 -15.94 8.12 -9.58
N ARG A 225 -14.69 8.56 -9.37
CA ARG A 225 -14.01 9.56 -10.20
C ARG A 225 -12.71 8.96 -10.69
N ALA A 226 -12.49 8.88 -12.00
CA ALA A 226 -11.25 8.33 -12.51
C ALA A 226 -10.14 9.40 -12.63
N ASP A 227 -10.53 10.64 -12.92
CA ASP A 227 -9.65 11.83 -12.98
C ASP A 227 -8.79 11.92 -14.25
N ASP A 228 -7.46 11.84 -14.21
CA ASP A 228 -6.59 12.06 -15.38
C ASP A 228 -6.09 10.72 -15.95
N GLY A 229 -6.54 10.28 -17.12
CA GLY A 229 -6.17 8.98 -17.69
C GLY A 229 -7.11 8.52 -18.81
N ASP A 230 -6.74 7.48 -19.56
CA ASP A 230 -7.71 6.74 -20.38
C ASP A 230 -8.35 5.63 -19.50
N ASP A 231 -9.41 5.98 -18.77
CA ASP A 231 -9.88 5.18 -17.63
C ASP A 231 -10.98 4.17 -17.97
N THR A 232 -11.18 3.18 -17.10
CA THR A 232 -12.34 2.29 -17.13
C THR A 232 -13.08 2.24 -15.80
N VAL A 233 -14.35 2.67 -15.80
CA VAL A 233 -15.20 2.76 -14.60
C VAL A 233 -16.44 1.87 -14.72
N PHE A 234 -16.71 1.08 -13.69
CA PHE A 234 -17.93 0.28 -13.55
C PHE A 234 -18.68 0.71 -12.29
N GLY A 235 -19.92 1.21 -12.38
CA GLY A 235 -20.74 1.63 -11.23
C GLY A 235 -21.17 0.45 -10.35
N GLY A 236 -21.91 -0.49 -10.92
CA GLY A 236 -22.28 -1.72 -10.20
C GLY A 236 -23.79 -1.80 -9.98
N ASP A 237 -24.20 -2.18 -8.77
CA ASP A 237 -25.62 -2.14 -8.40
C ASP A 237 -25.86 -0.90 -7.51
N GLY A 238 -26.79 -0.03 -7.86
CA GLY A 238 -27.06 1.19 -7.08
C GLY A 238 -27.30 2.40 -7.98
N ASP A 239 -27.76 3.52 -7.41
CA ASP A 239 -27.87 4.76 -8.17
C ASP A 239 -26.50 5.48 -8.12
N ASP A 240 -25.62 5.20 -9.08
CA ASP A 240 -24.20 5.59 -9.02
C ASP A 240 -23.91 6.97 -9.63
N GLU A 241 -22.82 7.60 -9.18
CA GLU A 241 -22.25 8.82 -9.74
C GLU A 241 -20.86 8.55 -10.33
N LEU A 242 -20.74 8.58 -11.66
CA LEU A 242 -19.52 8.22 -12.39
C LEU A 242 -18.94 9.42 -13.14
N HIS A 243 -17.65 9.67 -12.95
CA HIS A 243 -16.88 10.68 -13.68
C HIS A 243 -15.66 10.02 -14.32
N GLY A 244 -15.51 10.16 -15.63
CA GLY A 244 -14.30 9.79 -16.38
C GLY A 244 -13.21 10.78 -16.04
N GLY A 245 -13.13 11.89 -16.77
CA GLY A 245 -12.29 13.01 -16.38
C GLY A 245 -11.55 13.58 -17.57
N ARG A 246 -10.21 13.49 -17.59
CA ARG A 246 -9.41 13.84 -18.76
C ARG A 246 -8.84 12.59 -19.39
N GLY A 247 -9.15 12.38 -20.66
CA GLY A 247 -8.68 11.24 -21.43
C GLY A 247 -9.87 10.53 -22.04
N ASN A 248 -9.65 9.41 -22.71
CA ASN A 248 -10.69 8.69 -23.44
C ASN A 248 -11.25 7.57 -22.57
N ASP A 249 -12.34 7.86 -21.89
CA ASP A 249 -12.81 7.01 -20.80
C ASP A 249 -13.88 6.01 -21.24
N ILE A 250 -13.96 4.86 -20.56
CA ILE A 250 -15.03 3.88 -20.70
C ILE A 250 -15.81 3.79 -19.39
N LEU A 251 -17.07 4.24 -19.40
CA LEU A 251 -17.94 4.24 -18.22
C LEU A 251 -19.12 3.29 -18.43
N HIS A 252 -19.33 2.41 -17.45
CA HIS A 252 -20.49 1.51 -17.37
C HIS A 252 -21.27 1.79 -16.08
N GLY A 253 -22.49 2.33 -16.19
CA GLY A 253 -23.38 2.51 -15.02
C GLY A 253 -23.76 1.16 -14.40
N ASN A 254 -24.14 0.22 -15.26
CA ASN A 254 -24.69 -1.08 -14.89
C ASN A 254 -26.12 -0.95 -14.36
N GLY A 255 -26.43 -1.37 -13.13
CA GLY A 255 -27.81 -1.48 -12.67
C GLY A 255 -28.18 -0.37 -11.68
N GLY A 256 -29.19 0.45 -12.01
CA GLY A 256 -29.67 1.50 -11.12
C GLY A 256 -30.16 2.71 -11.87
N ALA A 257 -30.24 3.88 -11.24
CA ALA A 257 -30.49 5.15 -11.91
C ALA A 257 -29.24 6.03 -11.81
N ASP A 258 -28.36 5.91 -12.80
CA ASP A 258 -27.00 6.43 -12.72
C ASP A 258 -26.86 7.86 -13.25
N ARG A 259 -25.83 8.57 -12.79
CA ARG A 259 -25.36 9.83 -13.38
C ARG A 259 -23.93 9.65 -13.84
N MET A 260 -23.71 9.89 -15.13
CA MET A 260 -22.43 9.60 -15.78
C MET A 260 -21.94 10.81 -16.58
N TRP A 261 -20.70 11.22 -16.32
CA TRP A 261 -20.01 12.25 -17.08
C TRP A 261 -18.68 11.73 -17.61
N GLY A 262 -18.53 11.66 -18.94
CA GLY A 262 -17.23 11.37 -19.56
C GLY A 262 -16.23 12.51 -19.40
N ASN A 263 -16.74 13.74 -19.25
CA ASN A 263 -15.95 14.96 -19.17
C ASN A 263 -15.17 15.21 -20.48
N SER A 264 -13.84 15.21 -20.49
CA SER A 264 -13.06 15.65 -21.64
C SER A 264 -12.29 14.52 -22.30
N GLY A 265 -12.60 14.25 -23.56
CA GLY A 265 -11.95 13.21 -24.36
C GLY A 265 -12.93 12.56 -25.32
N ASP A 266 -12.51 11.52 -26.05
CA ASP A 266 -13.42 10.71 -26.87
C ASP A 266 -13.94 9.52 -26.02
N ASP A 267 -15.04 9.73 -25.30
CA ASP A 267 -15.52 8.79 -24.27
C ASP A 267 -16.58 7.79 -24.75
N GLU A 268 -16.64 6.63 -24.11
CA GLU A 268 -17.70 5.64 -24.26
C GLU A 268 -18.52 5.47 -22.96
N LEU A 269 -19.79 5.85 -22.99
CA LEU A 269 -20.70 5.75 -21.84
C LEU A 269 -21.84 4.76 -22.12
N TYR A 270 -21.98 3.79 -21.23
CA TYR A 270 -23.01 2.75 -21.25
C TYR A 270 -23.82 2.80 -19.95
N GLY A 271 -25.06 3.30 -20.00
CA GLY A 271 -25.92 3.42 -18.81
C GLY A 271 -26.25 2.06 -18.21
N GLY A 272 -26.91 1.21 -19.00
CA GLY A 272 -27.37 -0.10 -18.55
C GLY A 272 -28.85 -0.07 -18.14
N PRO A 273 -29.33 -1.09 -17.41
CA PRO A 273 -30.70 -1.11 -16.92
C PRO A 273 -30.97 0.02 -15.92
N GLY A 274 -31.85 0.95 -16.27
CA GLY A 274 -31.96 2.14 -15.44
C GLY A 274 -32.74 3.28 -16.05
N THR A 275 -32.87 4.35 -15.27
CA THR A 275 -33.16 5.68 -15.84
C THR A 275 -31.97 6.56 -15.58
N ASP A 276 -31.04 6.54 -16.52
CA ASP A 276 -29.72 7.15 -16.31
C ASP A 276 -29.63 8.52 -16.97
N THR A 277 -28.69 9.32 -16.48
CA THR A 277 -28.33 10.63 -17.02
C THR A 277 -26.89 10.60 -17.50
N LEU A 278 -26.69 10.60 -18.82
CA LEU A 278 -25.36 10.50 -19.44
C LEU A 278 -24.96 11.80 -20.14
N SER A 279 -23.72 12.23 -19.93
CA SER A 279 -23.12 13.37 -20.62
C SER A 279 -21.66 13.08 -20.98
N GLY A 280 -21.36 12.84 -22.25
CA GLY A 280 -19.98 12.66 -22.70
C GLY A 280 -19.12 13.93 -22.68
N GLY A 281 -19.68 15.14 -22.47
CA GLY A 281 -18.87 16.37 -22.46
C GLY A 281 -18.16 16.69 -23.81
N PRO A 282 -17.07 17.48 -23.80
CA PRO A 282 -16.32 17.81 -25.01
C PRO A 282 -15.56 16.61 -25.61
N GLY A 283 -15.72 16.41 -26.93
CA GLY A 283 -15.03 15.35 -27.69
C GLY A 283 -15.99 14.60 -28.60
N ARG A 284 -15.55 13.48 -29.17
CA ARG A 284 -16.41 12.60 -29.98
C ARG A 284 -16.77 11.36 -29.16
N ASN A 285 -17.95 11.43 -28.58
CA ASN A 285 -18.39 10.44 -27.59
C ASN A 285 -19.40 9.45 -28.16
N ILE A 286 -19.38 8.24 -27.61
CA ILE A 286 -20.41 7.22 -27.78
C ILE A 286 -21.23 7.19 -26.49
N VAL A 287 -22.53 7.44 -26.59
CA VAL A 287 -23.43 7.45 -25.42
C VAL A 287 -24.59 6.51 -25.70
N ARG A 288 -24.75 5.48 -24.85
CA ARG A 288 -25.77 4.45 -25.01
C ARG A 288 -26.57 4.26 -23.73
N GLN A 289 -27.88 4.42 -23.86
CA GLN A 289 -28.87 4.01 -22.88
C GLN A 289 -29.60 2.75 -23.38
N ASP A 290 -29.71 1.73 -22.54
CA ASP A 290 -30.44 0.49 -22.84
C ASP A 290 -31.86 0.46 -22.22
#